data_AF-A0A2J4YI26-F1
#
_entry.id   AF-A0A2J4YI26-F1
#
_cell.length_a   1.000
_cell.length_b   1.000
_cell.length_c   1.000
_cell.angle_alpha   90.00
_cell.angle_beta   90.00
_cell.angle_gamma   90.00
#
_symmetry.space_group_name_H-M   'P 1'
#
loop_
_entity.id
_entity.type
_entity.pdbx_description
1 polymer ?
#
loop_
_entity_poly.entity_id
_entity_poly.type
_entity_poly.pdbx_seq_one_letter_code
_entity_poly.pdbx_strand_id
1 'polypeptide(L)'
;MDRRSLLKIATVGAVALGSNSIASARDKTSDIKASGRNVSISSIITAGMSDDDAISLAIKKVTASSGGVVINDLERALEIKNRQVFEINRSSLQGISSSAGVDKIGIIGHFVLTGGGGFDFIGCQYIHVDVLINGGDGNSITDTAIRMESGCVGASFKIIGNLYQGTLFGTFGKYNSKTSNGVQSVDDSKISAFSCGRAFYISGTTGFGTISTVWEEYPKGSSVITKSSDVTIGVYENFVPDQNSGCLVIEDCGSVTFGSLATGAWGQPQVKVSRTQTMAIGNHLSVLGNKDKNNDDVFALDIDAAIVSIGNSRLEKLGSGFRIGGGGTLNIANVTANFVNQLAYLGYAFDDKRKKQSAFFNAASVTVYRPNSSNCLKDKDLIFISDSVDVGCLVIENIKVIGMNFTRKDSASRIINSQSSSGNLSIAIG
;
A
#
# COMPACT_ATOMS: atom_id res chain seq x y z
N MET A 1 3.92 19.66 -21.90
CA MET A 1 4.98 19.52 -20.87
C MET A 1 5.83 18.33 -21.30
N ASP A 2 7.10 18.56 -21.67
CA ASP A 2 7.98 17.53 -22.22
C ASP A 2 8.37 16.51 -21.11
N ARG A 3 8.34 15.21 -21.41
CA ARG A 3 8.74 14.08 -20.54
C ARG A 3 10.08 14.31 -19.84
N ARG A 4 11.03 14.99 -20.48
CA ARG A 4 12.34 15.33 -19.85
C ARG A 4 12.22 16.32 -18.70
N SER A 5 11.18 17.15 -18.68
CA SER A 5 10.93 18.16 -17.66
C SER A 5 10.34 17.53 -16.40
N LEU A 6 9.44 16.55 -16.55
CA LEU A 6 8.85 15.79 -15.45
C LEU A 6 9.89 14.92 -14.73
N LEU A 7 10.78 14.27 -15.49
CA LEU A 7 11.87 13.47 -14.93
C LEU A 7 12.86 14.33 -14.13
N LYS A 8 13.17 15.56 -14.60
CA LYS A 8 14.01 16.50 -13.85
C LYS A 8 13.36 16.99 -12.56
N ILE A 9 12.06 17.26 -12.56
CA ILE A 9 11.33 17.69 -11.35
C ILE A 9 11.25 16.54 -10.33
N ALA A 10 10.99 15.31 -10.76
CA ALA A 10 11.02 14.13 -9.89
C ALA A 10 12.42 13.88 -9.31
N THR A 11 13.47 14.03 -10.13
CA THR A 11 14.87 13.91 -9.66
C THR A 11 15.20 14.99 -8.63
N VAL A 12 14.78 16.24 -8.84
CA VAL A 12 15.03 17.35 -7.92
C VAL A 12 14.19 17.23 -6.64
N GLY A 13 12.94 16.75 -6.73
CA GLY A 13 12.08 16.45 -5.59
C GLY A 13 12.62 15.31 -4.71
N ALA A 14 13.09 14.22 -5.33
CA ALA A 14 13.73 13.11 -4.64
C ALA A 14 15.07 13.51 -4.00
N VAL A 15 15.87 14.36 -4.65
CA VAL A 15 17.13 14.88 -4.09
C VAL A 15 16.87 15.84 -2.91
N ALA A 16 15.84 16.69 -2.98
CA ALA A 16 15.46 17.58 -1.89
C ALA A 16 14.86 16.83 -0.68
N LEU A 17 14.10 15.77 -0.92
CA LEU A 17 13.63 14.85 0.13
C LEU A 17 14.79 14.05 0.73
N GLY A 18 15.74 13.59 -0.09
CA GLY A 18 16.95 12.88 0.33
C GLY A 18 17.87 13.74 1.23
N SER A 19 18.10 15.01 0.88
CA SER A 19 18.98 15.89 1.65
C SER A 19 18.36 16.38 2.97
N ASN A 20 17.06 16.70 2.99
CA ASN A 20 16.35 17.03 4.23
C ASN A 20 16.11 15.79 5.13
N SER A 21 15.96 14.60 4.54
CA SER A 21 15.83 13.36 5.32
C SER A 21 17.13 12.97 6.01
N ILE A 22 18.31 13.18 5.40
CA ILE A 22 19.62 12.97 6.02
C ILE A 22 19.82 13.90 7.23
N ALA A 23 19.41 15.18 7.13
CA ALA A 23 19.42 16.11 8.25
C ALA A 23 18.43 15.72 9.36
N SER A 24 17.21 15.26 9.00
CA SER A 24 16.21 14.80 9.97
C SER A 24 16.58 13.47 10.67
N ALA A 25 17.28 12.57 9.97
CA ALA A 25 17.80 11.33 10.54
C ALA A 25 18.94 11.63 11.53
N ARG A 26 19.75 12.66 11.26
CA ARG A 26 20.74 13.19 12.21
C ARG A 26 20.09 13.77 13.47
N ASP A 27 18.98 14.51 13.36
CA ASP A 27 18.30 15.10 14.54
C ASP A 27 17.63 14.07 15.46
N LYS A 28 17.14 12.94 14.94
CA LYS A 28 16.63 11.83 15.80
C LYS A 28 17.72 10.95 16.41
N THR A 29 18.99 11.15 16.05
CA THR A 29 20.08 10.40 16.70
C THR A 29 20.31 10.82 18.15
N SER A 30 19.82 11.97 18.63
CA SER A 30 20.02 12.40 20.02
C SER A 30 19.35 11.46 21.03
N ASP A 31 18.11 11.03 20.75
CA ASP A 31 17.34 10.15 21.65
C ASP A 31 17.81 8.70 21.59
N ILE A 32 18.37 8.28 20.44
CA ILE A 32 18.91 6.94 20.24
C ILE A 32 20.33 6.83 20.79
N LYS A 33 21.16 7.87 20.66
CA LYS A 33 22.51 7.94 21.27
C LYS A 33 22.46 7.85 22.80
N ALA A 34 21.35 8.24 23.43
CA ALA A 34 21.16 8.15 24.88
C ALA A 34 20.93 6.72 25.40
N SER A 35 20.60 5.73 24.54
CA SER A 35 20.32 4.34 24.99
C SER A 35 21.57 3.44 25.12
N GLY A 36 22.77 3.96 24.83
CA GLY A 36 24.04 3.38 25.32
C GLY A 36 24.63 2.16 24.60
N ARG A 37 24.03 1.62 23.52
CA ARG A 37 24.56 0.40 22.82
C ARG A 37 24.63 0.47 21.30
N ASN A 38 24.68 1.67 20.74
CA ASN A 38 24.74 1.83 19.28
C ASN A 38 26.13 1.57 18.73
N VAL A 39 26.18 1.07 17.50
CA VAL A 39 27.43 0.74 16.82
C VAL A 39 27.52 1.55 15.53
N SER A 40 28.44 2.52 15.50
CA SER A 40 28.82 3.27 14.31
C SER A 40 29.71 2.42 13.39
N ILE A 41 29.39 2.39 12.09
CA ILE A 41 30.22 1.68 11.10
C ILE A 41 31.63 2.29 11.01
N SER A 42 31.75 3.62 11.11
CA SER A 42 33.05 4.31 11.12
C SER A 42 34.02 3.81 12.20
N SER A 43 33.51 3.26 13.31
CA SER A 43 34.30 2.74 14.42
C SER A 43 34.81 1.30 14.22
N ILE A 44 34.35 0.61 13.18
CA ILE A 44 34.62 -0.80 12.92
C ILE A 44 35.27 -1.01 11.56
N ILE A 45 34.85 -0.25 10.56
CA ILE A 45 35.33 -0.41 9.19
C ILE A 45 36.84 -0.14 9.13
N THR A 46 37.60 -1.06 8.53
CA THR A 46 39.04 -0.93 8.33
C THR A 46 39.39 -1.00 6.84
N ALA A 47 40.61 -0.59 6.48
CA ALA A 47 41.07 -0.64 5.10
C ALA A 47 40.98 -2.06 4.53
N GLY A 48 40.30 -2.21 3.39
CA GLY A 48 40.10 -3.49 2.72
C GLY A 48 38.93 -4.35 3.24
N MET A 49 38.25 -3.93 4.30
CA MET A 49 37.01 -4.59 4.76
C MET A 49 35.87 -4.31 3.78
N SER A 50 35.08 -5.33 3.44
CA SER A 50 33.88 -5.15 2.62
C SER A 50 32.74 -4.52 3.43
N ASP A 51 31.81 -3.86 2.74
CA ASP A 51 30.63 -3.24 3.37
C ASP A 51 29.74 -4.28 4.07
N ASP A 52 29.56 -5.46 3.47
CA ASP A 52 28.84 -6.59 4.08
C ASP A 52 29.53 -7.07 5.37
N ASP A 53 30.86 -7.20 5.37
CA ASP A 53 31.61 -7.64 6.56
C ASP A 53 31.51 -6.61 7.70
N ALA A 54 31.61 -5.32 7.38
CA ALA A 54 31.50 -4.24 8.36
C ALA A 54 30.12 -4.24 9.04
N ILE A 55 29.06 -4.39 8.24
CA ILE A 55 27.68 -4.46 8.75
C ILE A 55 27.46 -5.74 9.55
N SER A 56 27.88 -6.89 9.04
CA SER A 56 27.79 -8.16 9.76
C SER A 56 28.48 -8.11 11.13
N LEU A 57 29.66 -7.48 11.20
CA LEU A 57 30.39 -7.32 12.47
C LEU A 57 29.66 -6.34 13.42
N ALA A 58 29.11 -5.25 12.91
CA ALA A 58 28.31 -4.32 13.71
C ALA A 58 27.03 -4.98 14.28
N ILE A 59 26.34 -5.78 13.46
CA ILE A 59 25.15 -6.54 13.86
C ILE A 59 25.50 -7.52 14.97
N LYS A 60 26.60 -8.29 14.82
CA LYS A 60 27.07 -9.21 15.87
C LYS A 60 27.31 -8.51 17.21
N LYS A 61 27.81 -7.27 17.20
CA LYS A 61 28.04 -6.50 18.45
C LYS A 61 26.73 -6.09 19.13
N VAL A 62 25.73 -5.63 18.37
CA VAL A 62 24.43 -5.24 18.97
C VAL A 62 23.61 -6.45 19.41
N THR A 63 23.67 -7.58 18.69
CA THR A 63 22.94 -8.79 19.09
C THR A 63 23.58 -9.50 20.27
N ALA A 64 24.92 -9.53 20.35
CA ALA A 64 25.65 -10.08 21.50
C ALA A 64 25.42 -9.30 22.80
N SER A 65 25.06 -8.02 22.70
CA SER A 65 24.79 -7.14 23.84
C SER A 65 23.30 -7.01 24.18
N SER A 66 22.47 -7.95 23.73
CA SER A 66 21.02 -7.98 23.97
C SER A 66 20.22 -6.81 23.36
N GLY A 67 20.82 -6.04 22.44
CA GLY A 67 20.17 -4.95 21.71
C GLY A 67 21.12 -3.78 21.43
N GLY A 68 20.71 -2.92 20.49
CA GLY A 68 21.47 -1.77 20.00
C GLY A 68 21.16 -1.46 18.53
N VAL A 69 21.46 -0.23 18.11
CA VAL A 69 21.23 0.21 16.72
C VAL A 69 22.56 0.28 15.97
N VAL A 70 22.62 -0.36 14.81
CA VAL A 70 23.73 -0.21 13.86
C VAL A 70 23.51 1.06 13.06
N ILE A 71 24.54 1.92 13.00
CA ILE A 71 24.45 3.22 12.34
C ILE A 71 25.51 3.28 11.24
N ASN A 72 25.07 3.33 9.98
CA ASN A 72 25.93 3.79 8.90
C ASN A 72 26.07 5.31 8.99
N ASP A 73 27.15 5.75 9.63
CA ASP A 73 27.53 7.14 9.83
C ASP A 73 28.59 7.64 8.83
N LEU A 74 28.87 6.84 7.79
CA LEU A 74 29.77 7.23 6.72
C LEU A 74 29.10 8.26 5.78
N GLU A 75 29.91 9.04 5.09
CA GLU A 75 29.44 10.01 4.07
C GLU A 75 29.03 9.34 2.74
N ARG A 76 28.88 8.02 2.72
CA ARG A 76 28.51 7.22 1.54
C ARG A 76 27.51 6.13 1.89
N ALA A 77 26.80 5.66 0.87
CA ALA A 77 26.01 4.44 1.01
C ALA A 77 26.92 3.22 1.17
N LEU A 78 26.49 2.27 1.99
CA LEU A 78 27.09 0.93 2.06
C LEU A 78 26.41 0.03 1.05
N GLU A 79 27.19 -0.69 0.24
CA GLU A 79 26.67 -1.69 -0.68
C GLU A 79 26.51 -3.04 0.04
N ILE A 80 25.28 -3.53 0.15
CA ILE A 80 24.93 -4.77 0.83
C ILE A 80 24.51 -5.80 -0.21
N LYS A 81 25.27 -6.88 -0.33
CA LYS A 81 25.03 -7.95 -1.31
C LYS A 81 24.42 -9.19 -0.65
N ASN A 82 24.61 -9.34 0.66
CA ASN A 82 24.10 -10.48 1.42
C ASN A 82 22.95 -10.07 2.34
N ARG A 83 22.09 -11.03 2.71
CA ARG A 83 21.11 -10.82 3.77
C ARG A 83 21.81 -10.68 5.11
N GLN A 84 21.53 -9.59 5.80
CA GLN A 84 22.07 -9.23 7.10
C GLN A 84 21.00 -9.50 8.16
N VAL A 85 21.28 -10.40 9.10
CA VAL A 85 20.26 -10.95 10.02
C VAL A 85 20.44 -10.40 11.43
N PHE A 86 19.45 -9.68 11.90
CA PHE A 86 19.23 -9.35 13.30
C PHE A 86 18.38 -10.46 13.93
N GLU A 87 18.99 -11.25 14.81
CA GLU A 87 18.32 -12.29 15.58
C GLU A 87 18.77 -12.19 17.05
N ILE A 88 17.81 -12.11 17.97
CA ILE A 88 18.07 -12.13 19.42
C ILE A 88 17.48 -13.42 19.98
N ASN A 89 18.29 -14.17 20.73
CA ASN A 89 17.83 -15.40 21.36
C ASN A 89 16.75 -15.08 22.42
N ARG A 90 15.52 -15.58 22.26
CA ARG A 90 14.40 -15.27 23.18
C ARG A 90 14.69 -15.62 24.65
N SER A 91 15.59 -16.57 24.93
CA SER A 91 15.98 -16.91 26.30
C SER A 91 16.76 -15.79 27.00
N SER A 92 17.36 -14.83 26.28
CA SER A 92 18.01 -13.65 26.87
C SER A 92 17.05 -12.50 27.19
N LEU A 93 15.78 -12.58 26.76
CA LEU A 93 14.75 -11.57 27.02
C LEU A 93 13.92 -11.85 28.29
N GLN A 94 14.07 -13.02 28.92
CA GLN A 94 13.46 -13.33 30.22
C GLN A 94 14.18 -12.56 31.34
N GLY A 95 13.85 -11.29 31.50
CA GLY A 95 14.42 -10.44 32.54
C GLY A 95 14.30 -8.93 32.30
N ILE A 96 13.85 -8.51 31.11
CA ILE A 96 13.70 -7.10 30.78
C ILE A 96 12.38 -6.58 31.36
N SER A 97 12.42 -6.16 32.62
CA SER A 97 11.34 -5.41 33.26
C SER A 97 11.28 -3.98 32.72
N SER A 98 10.06 -3.49 32.57
CA SER A 98 9.64 -2.30 31.82
C SER A 98 10.03 -0.93 32.41
N SER A 99 11.13 -0.81 33.14
CA SER A 99 11.41 0.38 33.96
C SER A 99 12.66 1.19 33.60
N ALA A 100 13.43 0.84 32.56
CA ALA A 100 14.43 1.74 31.97
C ALA A 100 14.75 1.31 30.54
N GLY A 101 14.42 2.16 29.55
CA GLY A 101 14.87 2.08 28.15
C GLY A 101 15.03 0.67 27.58
N VAL A 102 13.95 0.09 27.04
CA VAL A 102 14.04 -1.22 26.39
C VAL A 102 15.08 -1.17 25.26
N ASP A 103 16.04 -2.10 25.27
CA ASP A 103 17.16 -2.13 24.32
C ASP A 103 16.62 -2.30 22.90
N LYS A 104 16.52 -1.18 22.16
CA LYS A 104 16.08 -1.18 20.76
C LYS A 104 17.10 -1.92 19.90
N ILE A 105 16.64 -2.80 19.02
CA ILE A 105 17.48 -3.37 17.96
C ILE A 105 17.16 -2.69 16.64
N GLY A 106 18.16 -2.33 15.85
CA GLY A 106 17.84 -1.52 14.69
C GLY A 106 18.98 -1.23 13.75
N ILE A 107 18.61 -0.51 12.69
CA ILE A 107 19.53 -0.03 11.67
C ILE A 107 19.16 1.37 11.20
N ILE A 108 20.18 2.21 11.06
CA ILE A 108 20.05 3.57 10.55
C ILE A 108 21.09 3.80 9.46
N GLY A 109 20.70 4.48 8.39
CA GLY A 109 21.64 5.09 7.44
C GLY A 109 21.28 4.90 5.98
N HIS A 110 22.29 5.04 5.11
CA HIS A 110 22.13 5.02 3.66
C HIS A 110 22.74 3.73 3.07
N PHE A 111 21.97 3.03 2.22
CA PHE A 111 22.35 1.73 1.68
C PHE A 111 22.08 1.61 0.18
N VAL A 112 22.87 0.78 -0.49
CA VAL A 112 22.58 0.21 -1.81
C VAL A 112 22.43 -1.29 -1.61
N LEU A 113 21.29 -1.87 -1.99
CA LEU A 113 21.04 -3.29 -1.81
C LEU A 113 21.12 -3.99 -3.16
N THR A 114 22.07 -4.89 -3.37
CA THR A 114 22.33 -5.51 -4.69
C THR A 114 22.08 -7.00 -4.61
N GLY A 115 21.46 -7.59 -5.65
CA GLY A 115 21.37 -9.05 -5.80
C GLY A 115 20.66 -9.80 -4.66
N GLY A 116 19.65 -9.20 -4.03
CA GLY A 116 18.90 -9.80 -2.91
C GLY A 116 19.41 -9.43 -1.52
N GLY A 117 20.41 -8.55 -1.41
CA GLY A 117 20.85 -7.98 -0.14
C GLY A 117 19.73 -7.25 0.61
N GLY A 118 19.83 -7.19 1.93
CA GLY A 118 18.81 -6.55 2.78
C GLY A 118 18.93 -6.94 4.25
N PHE A 119 18.04 -6.43 5.09
CA PHE A 119 18.04 -6.65 6.53
C PHE A 119 16.84 -7.48 7.00
N ASP A 120 17.12 -8.60 7.64
CA ASP A 120 16.11 -9.48 8.25
C ASP A 120 16.10 -9.29 9.76
N PHE A 121 14.93 -9.04 10.34
CA PHE A 121 14.70 -9.07 11.78
C PHE A 121 13.88 -10.30 12.12
N ILE A 122 14.44 -11.19 12.94
CA ILE A 122 13.85 -12.50 13.26
C ILE A 122 13.61 -12.57 14.77
N GLY A 123 12.34 -12.55 15.17
CA GLY A 123 11.94 -12.65 16.58
C GLY A 123 12.40 -11.48 17.47
N CYS A 124 12.78 -10.35 16.85
CA CYS A 124 13.21 -9.13 17.52
C CYS A 124 12.06 -8.35 18.15
N GLN A 125 12.33 -7.62 19.23
CA GLN A 125 11.37 -6.70 19.87
C GLN A 125 11.91 -5.26 19.83
N TYR A 126 11.01 -4.27 19.83
CA TYR A 126 11.37 -2.84 19.88
C TYR A 126 12.31 -2.43 18.75
N ILE A 127 11.92 -2.80 17.53
CA ILE A 127 12.75 -2.65 16.34
C ILE A 127 12.74 -1.19 15.89
N HIS A 128 13.91 -0.64 15.57
CA HIS A 128 14.03 0.69 14.99
C HIS A 128 14.74 0.67 13.63
N VAL A 129 14.08 1.17 12.60
CA VAL A 129 14.65 1.28 11.25
C VAL A 129 14.50 2.71 10.76
N ASP A 130 15.59 3.37 10.37
CA ASP A 130 15.55 4.64 9.63
C ASP A 130 16.55 4.58 8.48
N VAL A 131 16.08 4.17 7.31
CA VAL A 131 16.95 3.86 6.18
C VAL A 131 16.54 4.60 4.92
N LEU A 132 17.57 5.04 4.19
CA LEU A 132 17.50 5.46 2.80
C LEU A 132 18.14 4.36 1.94
N ILE A 133 17.41 3.85 0.96
CA ILE A 133 17.90 2.87 -0.01
C ILE A 133 17.88 3.54 -1.38
N ASN A 134 19.02 3.62 -2.05
CA ASN A 134 19.13 4.28 -3.35
C ASN A 134 19.81 3.37 -4.38
N GLY A 135 19.06 2.98 -5.41
CA GLY A 135 19.47 2.01 -6.42
C GLY A 135 19.40 0.57 -5.93
N GLY A 136 20.25 -0.29 -6.50
CA GLY A 136 20.29 -1.71 -6.20
C GLY A 136 19.87 -2.57 -7.39
N ASP A 137 20.85 -3.02 -8.15
CA ASP A 137 20.64 -3.86 -9.33
C ASP A 137 20.48 -5.34 -8.97
N GLY A 138 19.82 -6.09 -9.87
CA GLY A 138 19.65 -7.53 -9.73
C GLY A 138 18.63 -7.96 -8.68
N ASN A 139 17.88 -7.04 -8.08
CA ASN A 139 16.76 -7.38 -7.20
C ASN A 139 15.49 -7.65 -8.01
N SER A 140 14.74 -8.64 -7.57
CA SER A 140 13.39 -8.95 -8.01
C SER A 140 12.38 -8.37 -7.04
N ILE A 141 11.10 -8.34 -7.45
CA ILE A 141 10.03 -7.82 -6.60
C ILE A 141 9.83 -8.61 -5.29
N THR A 142 10.31 -9.86 -5.23
CA THR A 142 10.25 -10.70 -4.03
C THR A 142 11.38 -10.42 -3.04
N ASP A 143 12.44 -9.75 -3.48
CA ASP A 143 13.52 -9.33 -2.59
C ASP A 143 13.06 -8.18 -1.70
N THR A 144 13.49 -8.20 -0.44
CA THR A 144 13.01 -7.25 0.58
C THR A 144 14.14 -6.45 1.17
N ALA A 145 14.00 -5.13 1.21
CA ALA A 145 15.01 -4.30 1.86
C ALA A 145 15.00 -4.51 3.37
N ILE A 146 13.81 -4.45 3.97
CA ILE A 146 13.57 -4.72 5.38
C ILE A 146 12.55 -5.84 5.47
N ARG A 147 12.89 -6.92 6.17
CA ARG A 147 12.00 -8.04 6.43
C ARG A 147 11.86 -8.26 7.93
N MET A 148 10.65 -8.52 8.39
CA MET A 148 10.37 -8.84 9.79
C MET A 148 9.55 -10.12 9.87
N GLU A 149 10.04 -11.12 10.60
CA GLU A 149 9.41 -12.44 10.72
C GLU A 149 9.56 -13.03 12.12
N SER A 150 8.89 -14.16 12.36
CA SER A 150 9.06 -14.96 13.58
C SER A 150 8.65 -14.22 14.84
N GLY A 151 7.51 -13.50 14.76
CA GLY A 151 6.88 -12.83 15.88
C GLY A 151 7.68 -11.61 16.34
N CYS A 152 8.15 -10.79 15.41
CA CYS A 152 8.66 -9.47 15.72
C CYS A 152 7.57 -8.59 16.36
N VAL A 153 7.93 -7.78 17.36
CA VAL A 153 6.95 -6.93 18.09
C VAL A 153 7.49 -5.52 18.30
N GLY A 154 6.64 -4.49 18.20
CA GLY A 154 7.01 -3.13 18.59
C GLY A 154 7.96 -2.47 17.60
N ALA A 155 7.68 -2.58 16.31
CA ALA A 155 8.55 -2.00 15.28
C ALA A 155 8.16 -0.55 14.97
N SER A 156 9.15 0.35 14.91
CA SER A 156 9.01 1.69 14.33
C SER A 156 10.01 1.83 13.18
N PHE A 157 9.51 2.13 11.99
CA PHE A 157 10.35 2.21 10.80
C PHE A 157 10.05 3.41 9.92
N LYS A 158 11.10 4.03 9.39
CA LYS A 158 11.07 4.98 8.30
C LYS A 158 11.93 4.43 7.17
N ILE A 159 11.30 4.07 6.07
CA ILE A 159 11.99 3.44 4.94
C ILE A 159 11.74 4.29 3.70
N ILE A 160 12.79 4.90 3.17
CA ILE A 160 12.76 5.64 1.92
C ILE A 160 13.53 4.83 0.88
N GLY A 161 12.86 4.42 -0.19
CA GLY A 161 13.47 3.73 -1.31
C GLY A 161 13.41 4.56 -2.58
N ASN A 162 14.51 4.61 -3.32
CA ASN A 162 14.58 5.19 -4.65
C ASN A 162 15.24 4.19 -5.60
N LEU A 163 14.56 3.82 -6.68
CA LEU A 163 15.05 2.89 -7.71
C LEU A 163 15.37 1.47 -7.20
N TYR A 164 14.95 1.09 -5.99
CA TYR A 164 15.11 -0.27 -5.47
C TYR A 164 14.09 -1.21 -6.08
N GLN A 165 14.54 -2.17 -6.89
CA GLN A 165 13.65 -3.01 -7.71
C GLN A 165 12.78 -3.99 -6.89
N GLY A 166 13.10 -4.19 -5.61
CA GLY A 166 12.36 -5.06 -4.70
C GLY A 166 11.26 -4.37 -3.89
N THR A 167 10.83 -5.06 -2.83
CA THR A 167 9.87 -4.62 -1.83
C THR A 167 10.58 -3.91 -0.67
N LEU A 168 10.16 -2.69 -0.30
CA LEU A 168 10.85 -1.98 0.79
C LEU A 168 10.62 -2.62 2.16
N PHE A 169 9.39 -3.02 2.45
CA PHE A 169 9.02 -3.64 3.72
C PHE A 169 8.25 -4.95 3.53
N GLY A 170 8.71 -6.03 4.17
CA GLY A 170 8.09 -7.35 4.07
C GLY A 170 7.84 -8.03 5.41
N THR A 171 6.63 -8.54 5.59
CA THR A 171 6.31 -9.62 6.53
C THR A 171 5.50 -10.65 5.74
N PHE A 172 5.96 -11.89 5.65
CA PHE A 172 5.36 -12.91 4.80
C PHE A 172 4.51 -13.92 5.57
N GLY A 173 4.59 -13.92 6.91
CA GLY A 173 3.93 -14.94 7.72
C GLY A 173 4.61 -16.31 7.60
N LYS A 174 5.87 -16.31 7.17
CA LYS A 174 6.64 -17.51 6.88
C LYS A 174 8.11 -17.30 7.19
N TYR A 175 8.68 -18.27 7.90
CA TYR A 175 10.12 -18.35 8.13
C TYR A 175 10.59 -19.78 7.87
N ASN A 176 11.65 -19.94 7.06
CA ASN A 176 12.15 -21.25 6.61
C ASN A 176 11.03 -22.18 6.08
N SER A 177 10.16 -21.62 5.24
CA SER A 177 8.99 -22.30 4.64
C SER A 177 7.93 -22.79 5.63
N LYS A 178 8.05 -22.48 6.92
CA LYS A 178 7.05 -22.79 7.94
C LYS A 178 6.19 -21.58 8.23
N THR A 179 4.90 -21.80 8.49
CA THR A 179 4.01 -20.76 8.99
C THR A 179 4.61 -20.14 10.24
N SER A 180 4.67 -18.81 10.26
CA SER A 180 5.25 -18.04 11.33
C SER A 180 4.41 -16.79 11.55
N ASN A 181 4.39 -16.27 12.77
CA ASN A 181 3.75 -14.98 13.02
C ASN A 181 4.57 -13.90 12.32
N GLY A 182 3.89 -13.06 11.54
CA GLY A 182 4.44 -11.81 11.03
C GLY A 182 4.72 -10.81 12.15
N VAL A 183 5.12 -9.59 11.78
CA VAL A 183 5.31 -8.51 12.75
C VAL A 183 3.98 -8.12 13.43
N GLN A 184 4.05 -7.73 14.69
CA GLN A 184 2.91 -7.28 15.50
C GLN A 184 3.24 -5.95 16.19
N SER A 185 2.19 -5.19 16.54
CA SER A 185 2.31 -3.93 17.27
C SER A 185 3.30 -2.95 16.63
N VAL A 186 3.15 -2.69 15.33
CA VAL A 186 3.88 -1.65 14.61
C VAL A 186 3.44 -0.29 15.15
N ASP A 187 4.42 0.47 15.63
CA ASP A 187 4.32 1.85 16.09
C ASP A 187 4.49 2.84 14.92
N ASP A 188 4.54 4.16 15.18
CA ASP A 188 4.66 5.21 14.16
C ASP A 188 5.71 4.88 13.09
N SER A 189 5.21 4.55 11.90
CA SER A 189 6.01 4.02 10.80
C SER A 189 5.61 4.66 9.47
N LYS A 190 6.60 4.81 8.58
CA LYS A 190 6.47 5.50 7.29
C LYS A 190 7.24 4.78 6.20
N ILE A 191 6.63 4.65 5.02
CA ILE A 191 7.28 4.10 3.83
C ILE A 191 7.11 5.08 2.67
N SER A 192 8.20 5.37 1.96
CA SER A 192 8.18 6.16 0.73
C SER A 192 8.92 5.41 -0.36
N ALA A 193 8.20 4.99 -1.40
CA ALA A 193 8.73 4.20 -2.49
C ALA A 193 8.71 5.00 -3.79
N PHE A 194 9.89 5.33 -4.32
CA PHE A 194 10.07 6.07 -5.57
C PHE A 194 10.68 5.16 -6.63
N SER A 195 9.91 4.83 -7.67
CA SER A 195 10.34 3.91 -8.74
C SER A 195 10.83 2.53 -8.23
N CYS A 196 10.28 2.08 -7.11
CA CYS A 196 10.63 0.80 -6.50
C CYS A 196 9.79 -0.35 -7.05
N GLY A 197 10.13 -1.59 -6.67
CA GLY A 197 9.29 -2.77 -6.92
C GLY A 197 7.89 -2.60 -6.34
N ARG A 198 7.81 -2.39 -5.02
CA ARG A 198 6.60 -2.00 -4.27
C ARG A 198 6.99 -1.44 -2.90
N ALA A 199 6.11 -0.70 -2.23
CA ALA A 199 6.33 -0.26 -0.85
C ALA A 199 6.32 -1.43 0.12
N PHE A 200 5.30 -2.29 0.07
CA PHE A 200 5.16 -3.34 1.08
C PHE A 200 4.55 -4.66 0.59
N TYR A 201 4.84 -5.70 1.35
CA TYR A 201 4.12 -6.97 1.38
C TYR A 201 3.83 -7.34 2.83
N ILE A 202 2.56 -7.32 3.23
CA ILE A 202 2.11 -7.56 4.61
C ILE A 202 1.28 -8.83 4.66
N SER A 203 1.77 -9.83 5.39
CA SER A 203 1.13 -11.13 5.57
C SER A 203 1.43 -11.78 6.91
N GLY A 204 0.49 -12.64 7.35
CA GLY A 204 0.60 -13.51 8.51
C GLY A 204 0.64 -12.79 9.85
N THR A 205 0.10 -11.58 9.92
CA THR A 205 0.06 -10.77 11.13
C THR A 205 -1.30 -10.85 11.83
N THR A 206 -1.25 -10.84 13.16
CA THR A 206 -2.39 -10.76 14.08
C THR A 206 -2.07 -9.66 15.09
N GLY A 207 -2.75 -8.53 15.00
CA GLY A 207 -2.38 -7.32 15.74
C GLY A 207 -1.25 -6.57 15.05
N PHE A 208 -1.38 -6.21 13.76
CA PHE A 208 -0.29 -5.55 13.03
C PHE A 208 0.11 -4.22 13.64
N GLY A 209 -0.85 -3.43 14.13
CA GLY A 209 -0.63 -2.04 14.52
C GLY A 209 -0.92 -1.08 13.37
N THR A 210 -0.15 0.02 13.28
CA THR A 210 -0.42 1.09 12.30
C THR A 210 0.83 1.54 11.56
N ILE A 211 0.77 1.59 10.23
CA ILE A 211 1.68 2.43 9.44
C ILE A 211 1.02 3.80 9.28
N SER A 212 1.67 4.86 9.76
CA SER A 212 1.12 6.21 9.73
C SER A 212 0.97 6.75 8.30
N THR A 213 1.97 6.49 7.44
CA THR A 213 1.96 6.99 6.06
C THR A 213 2.67 6.06 5.10
N VAL A 214 2.05 5.78 3.97
CA VAL A 214 2.67 5.14 2.81
C VAL A 214 2.52 6.05 1.60
N TRP A 215 3.62 6.28 0.89
CA TRP A 215 3.63 6.97 -0.40
C TRP A 215 4.32 6.10 -1.45
N GLU A 216 3.66 5.91 -2.60
CA GLU A 216 4.22 5.20 -3.75
C GLU A 216 4.20 6.06 -5.01
N GLU A 217 5.35 6.22 -5.65
CA GLU A 217 5.48 6.88 -6.95
C GLU A 217 6.14 5.92 -7.93
N TYR A 218 5.53 5.70 -9.09
CA TYR A 218 6.05 4.80 -10.13
C TYR A 218 6.31 3.35 -9.67
N PRO A 219 5.44 2.71 -8.87
CA PRO A 219 5.68 1.35 -8.42
C PRO A 219 5.65 0.36 -9.61
N LYS A 220 6.64 -0.54 -9.68
CA LYS A 220 6.74 -1.55 -10.74
C LYS A 220 5.77 -2.71 -10.56
N GLY A 221 5.29 -2.93 -9.34
CA GLY A 221 4.27 -3.92 -9.02
C GLY A 221 3.44 -3.51 -7.79
N SER A 222 2.52 -4.38 -7.41
CA SER A 222 1.49 -4.06 -6.42
C SER A 222 2.00 -4.14 -4.98
N SER A 223 1.65 -3.16 -4.14
CA SER A 223 1.71 -3.34 -2.69
C SER A 223 0.58 -4.26 -2.24
N VAL A 224 0.87 -5.17 -1.31
CA VAL A 224 -0.03 -6.29 -0.97
C VAL A 224 -0.26 -6.37 0.54
N ILE A 225 -1.52 -6.49 0.94
CA ILE A 225 -1.95 -6.94 2.26
C ILE A 225 -2.69 -8.26 2.05
N THR A 226 -2.19 -9.35 2.63
CA THR A 226 -2.82 -10.66 2.49
C THR A 226 -2.77 -11.46 3.78
N LYS A 227 -3.71 -12.40 4.00
CA LYS A 227 -3.63 -13.37 5.12
C LYS A 227 -3.30 -12.73 6.47
N SER A 228 -3.94 -11.61 6.74
CA SER A 228 -3.70 -10.77 7.92
C SER A 228 -5.01 -10.56 8.66
N SER A 229 -5.00 -10.62 9.99
CA SER A 229 -6.22 -10.45 10.78
C SER A 229 -6.67 -9.00 10.83
N ASP A 230 -5.73 -8.07 11.01
CA ASP A 230 -6.00 -6.65 11.15
C ASP A 230 -4.78 -5.83 10.71
N VAL A 231 -4.99 -4.85 9.85
CA VAL A 231 -3.95 -3.90 9.40
C VAL A 231 -4.53 -2.51 9.33
N THR A 232 -3.83 -1.52 9.91
CA THR A 232 -4.20 -0.11 9.80
C THR A 232 -3.13 0.67 9.06
N ILE A 233 -3.55 1.49 8.10
CA ILE A 233 -2.71 2.48 7.43
C ILE A 233 -3.37 3.86 7.61
N GLY A 234 -2.69 4.79 8.25
CA GLY A 234 -3.22 6.14 8.48
C GLY A 234 -3.51 6.85 7.16
N VAL A 235 -2.49 7.00 6.32
CA VAL A 235 -2.60 7.59 4.99
C VAL A 235 -1.87 6.71 3.98
N TYR A 236 -2.55 6.32 2.90
CA TYR A 236 -1.94 5.69 1.74
C TYR A 236 -2.12 6.58 0.52
N GLU A 237 -1.03 6.89 -0.18
CA GLU A 237 -1.04 7.63 -1.44
C GLU A 237 -0.25 6.89 -2.52
N ASN A 238 -0.77 6.88 -3.76
CA ASN A 238 0.02 6.41 -4.89
C ASN A 238 -0.12 7.26 -6.17
N PHE A 239 0.91 7.16 -7.02
CA PHE A 239 0.97 7.72 -8.37
C PHE A 239 1.56 6.69 -9.34
N VAL A 240 0.75 6.20 -10.28
CA VAL A 240 1.06 4.99 -11.09
C VAL A 240 0.93 5.24 -12.61
N PRO A 241 1.88 5.92 -13.28
CA PRO A 241 1.66 6.54 -14.59
C PRO A 241 1.54 5.56 -15.78
N ASP A 242 1.52 4.25 -15.58
CA ASP A 242 1.54 3.29 -16.69
C ASP A 242 0.43 2.25 -16.50
N GLN A 243 -0.32 2.00 -17.58
CA GLN A 243 -1.31 0.92 -17.64
C GLN A 243 -0.58 -0.40 -17.40
N ASN A 244 -1.06 -1.22 -16.44
CA ASN A 244 -0.48 -2.49 -15.96
C ASN A 244 0.66 -2.39 -14.94
N SER A 245 0.91 -1.22 -14.36
CA SER A 245 1.81 -1.07 -13.20
C SER A 245 1.03 -0.84 -11.90
N GLY A 246 1.70 -1.01 -10.75
CA GLY A 246 1.17 -1.18 -9.38
C GLY A 246 -0.29 -0.86 -9.05
N CYS A 247 -0.97 -1.81 -8.40
CA CYS A 247 -2.21 -1.58 -7.65
C CYS A 247 -2.01 -1.82 -6.16
N LEU A 248 -2.93 -1.36 -5.33
CA LEU A 248 -3.03 -1.86 -3.96
C LEU A 248 -3.89 -3.13 -3.96
N VAL A 249 -3.35 -4.25 -3.49
CA VAL A 249 -4.06 -5.53 -3.41
C VAL A 249 -4.29 -5.89 -1.96
N ILE A 250 -5.55 -6.15 -1.61
CA ILE A 250 -5.99 -6.60 -0.30
C ILE A 250 -6.74 -7.92 -0.51
N GLU A 251 -6.25 -9.00 0.06
CA GLU A 251 -6.89 -10.32 -0.12
C GLU A 251 -6.82 -11.22 1.11
N ASP A 252 -7.85 -12.05 1.33
CA ASP A 252 -7.83 -13.04 2.41
C ASP A 252 -7.54 -12.44 3.80
N CYS A 253 -8.13 -11.28 4.10
CA CYS A 253 -7.91 -10.54 5.34
C CYS A 253 -9.13 -10.55 6.28
N GLY A 254 -8.90 -10.35 7.57
CA GLY A 254 -9.97 -10.07 8.54
C GLY A 254 -10.48 -8.63 8.38
N SER A 255 -9.71 -7.66 8.87
CA SER A 255 -10.03 -6.24 8.76
C SER A 255 -8.85 -5.43 8.22
N VAL A 256 -9.14 -4.48 7.33
CA VAL A 256 -8.14 -3.50 6.87
C VAL A 256 -8.72 -2.10 6.98
N THR A 257 -8.00 -1.18 7.61
CA THR A 257 -8.46 0.20 7.83
C THR A 257 -7.52 1.22 7.21
N PHE A 258 -8.09 2.16 6.47
CA PHE A 258 -7.41 3.35 5.96
C PHE A 258 -8.04 4.61 6.55
N GLY A 259 -7.23 5.48 7.17
CA GLY A 259 -7.70 6.83 7.53
C GLY A 259 -7.97 7.66 6.27
N SER A 260 -7.02 7.64 5.33
CA SER A 260 -7.13 8.20 3.99
C SER A 260 -6.52 7.26 2.96
N LEU A 261 -7.24 7.02 1.87
CA LEU A 261 -6.81 6.25 0.72
C LEU A 261 -6.90 7.13 -0.53
N ALA A 262 -5.77 7.66 -0.97
CA ALA A 262 -5.67 8.44 -2.20
C ALA A 262 -4.94 7.62 -3.27
N THR A 263 -5.64 7.28 -4.32
CA THR A 263 -5.07 6.53 -5.44
C THR A 263 -5.16 7.32 -6.72
N GLY A 264 -4.23 7.07 -7.64
CA GLY A 264 -4.35 7.76 -8.90
C GLY A 264 -3.27 7.54 -9.92
N ALA A 265 -3.57 8.19 -11.04
CA ALA A 265 -2.67 8.36 -12.14
C ALA A 265 -2.28 7.07 -12.86
N TRP A 266 -3.25 6.18 -13.17
CA TRP A 266 -3.29 5.23 -14.33
C TRP A 266 -3.25 3.72 -14.01
N GLY A 267 -3.21 3.29 -12.75
CA GLY A 267 -3.30 1.87 -12.33
C GLY A 267 -4.67 1.20 -12.56
N GLN A 268 -4.70 -0.12 -12.79
CA GLN A 268 -5.93 -0.86 -13.18
C GLN A 268 -6.12 -2.21 -12.47
N PRO A 269 -7.27 -2.40 -11.79
CA PRO A 269 -7.94 -1.37 -10.96
C PRO A 269 -6.94 -0.77 -9.96
N GLN A 270 -7.22 0.42 -9.45
CA GLN A 270 -6.27 1.09 -8.54
C GLN A 270 -6.17 0.38 -7.19
N VAL A 271 -7.29 -0.16 -6.71
CA VAL A 271 -7.37 -0.97 -5.50
C VAL A 271 -8.20 -2.22 -5.76
N LYS A 272 -7.67 -3.38 -5.38
CA LYS A 272 -8.38 -4.67 -5.39
C LYS A 272 -8.62 -5.13 -3.96
N VAL A 273 -9.84 -5.55 -3.67
CA VAL A 273 -10.21 -6.15 -2.40
C VAL A 273 -10.93 -7.45 -2.68
N SER A 274 -10.37 -8.57 -2.21
CA SER A 274 -10.98 -9.88 -2.37
C SER A 274 -11.01 -10.68 -1.06
N ARG A 275 -12.08 -11.47 -0.84
CA ARG A 275 -12.15 -12.44 0.28
C ARG A 275 -11.74 -11.84 1.64
N THR A 276 -12.16 -10.60 1.88
CA THR A 276 -11.75 -9.82 3.05
C THR A 276 -12.99 -9.48 3.86
N GLN A 277 -13.03 -9.82 5.16
CA GLN A 277 -14.27 -9.68 5.92
C GLN A 277 -14.73 -8.23 5.97
N THR A 278 -13.82 -7.30 6.29
CA THR A 278 -14.11 -5.86 6.31
C THR A 278 -12.95 -5.01 5.80
N MET A 279 -13.27 -3.95 5.08
CA MET A 279 -12.37 -2.83 4.80
C MET A 279 -13.06 -1.51 5.15
N ALA A 280 -12.40 -0.66 5.92
CA ALA A 280 -12.91 0.67 6.27
C ALA A 280 -12.00 1.76 5.71
N ILE A 281 -12.60 2.79 5.10
CA ILE A 281 -11.88 3.94 4.55
C ILE A 281 -12.54 5.22 5.08
N GLY A 282 -11.79 6.05 5.81
CA GLY A 282 -12.29 7.36 6.26
C GLY A 282 -12.54 8.29 5.07
N ASN A 283 -11.46 8.63 4.34
CA ASN A 283 -11.52 9.45 3.14
C ASN A 283 -10.89 8.72 1.95
N HIS A 284 -11.60 8.69 0.83
CA HIS A 284 -11.17 8.07 -0.41
C HIS A 284 -11.08 9.14 -1.50
N LEU A 285 -9.95 9.16 -2.21
CA LEU A 285 -9.75 9.95 -3.41
C LEU A 285 -9.22 9.03 -4.51
N SER A 286 -9.85 9.03 -5.68
CA SER A 286 -9.32 8.32 -6.83
C SER A 286 -9.26 9.22 -8.07
N VAL A 287 -8.09 9.27 -8.70
CA VAL A 287 -7.85 9.97 -9.97
C VAL A 287 -7.74 8.94 -11.09
N LEU A 288 -8.84 8.73 -11.81
CA LEU A 288 -9.06 7.58 -12.69
C LEU A 288 -8.35 7.70 -14.06
N GLY A 289 -8.41 8.86 -14.71
CA GLY A 289 -8.24 8.95 -16.17
C GLY A 289 -6.99 9.58 -16.77
N ASN A 290 -6.80 9.23 -18.06
CA ASN A 290 -6.01 9.93 -19.08
C ASN A 290 -6.96 10.53 -20.16
N LYS A 291 -6.50 11.56 -20.88
CA LYS A 291 -7.20 12.29 -21.94
C LYS A 291 -7.40 11.46 -23.23
N ASP A 292 -6.60 10.41 -23.47
CA ASP A 292 -6.46 9.79 -24.80
C ASP A 292 -6.51 8.25 -24.88
N LYS A 293 -6.64 7.51 -23.77
CA LYS A 293 -6.73 6.03 -23.75
C LYS A 293 -7.84 5.57 -22.79
N ASN A 294 -8.97 5.14 -23.36
CA ASN A 294 -10.09 4.57 -22.61
C ASN A 294 -10.02 3.05 -22.77
N ASN A 295 -9.77 2.33 -21.68
CA ASN A 295 -9.98 0.89 -21.64
C ASN A 295 -10.96 0.54 -20.52
N ASP A 296 -11.74 -0.50 -20.75
CA ASP A 296 -12.92 -0.94 -19.99
C ASP A 296 -12.68 -1.20 -18.48
N ASP A 297 -11.43 -1.20 -18.02
CA ASP A 297 -11.01 -1.77 -16.73
C ASP A 297 -10.40 -0.78 -15.72
N VAL A 298 -10.54 0.54 -15.94
CA VAL A 298 -10.10 1.56 -14.96
C VAL A 298 -11.16 1.75 -13.89
N PHE A 299 -11.05 1.00 -12.78
CA PHE A 299 -11.86 1.21 -11.58
C PHE A 299 -11.03 1.80 -10.43
N ALA A 300 -11.62 2.70 -9.64
CA ALA A 300 -11.00 3.18 -8.39
C ALA A 300 -10.83 2.01 -7.42
N LEU A 301 -11.88 1.21 -7.29
CA LEU A 301 -11.95 0.11 -6.36
C LEU A 301 -12.73 -1.04 -6.98
N ASP A 302 -12.19 -2.24 -6.80
CA ASP A 302 -12.77 -3.49 -7.25
C ASP A 302 -12.95 -4.43 -6.05
N ILE A 303 -14.19 -4.86 -5.84
CA ILE A 303 -14.63 -5.52 -4.63
C ILE A 303 -15.20 -6.90 -4.97
N ASP A 304 -14.57 -7.93 -4.42
CA ASP A 304 -14.95 -9.33 -4.53
C ASP A 304 -15.09 -9.96 -3.13
N ALA A 305 -16.24 -10.55 -2.82
CA ALA A 305 -16.45 -11.27 -1.55
C ALA A 305 -15.95 -10.51 -0.31
N ALA A 306 -16.23 -9.20 -0.24
CA ALA A 306 -15.77 -8.32 0.83
C ALA A 306 -16.78 -7.23 1.18
N ILE A 307 -16.76 -6.78 2.44
CA ILE A 307 -17.57 -5.63 2.90
C ILE A 307 -16.66 -4.42 3.00
N VAL A 308 -16.90 -3.41 2.15
CA VAL A 308 -16.17 -2.15 2.17
C VAL A 308 -17.08 -1.02 2.64
N SER A 309 -16.60 -0.24 3.61
CA SER A 309 -17.28 0.95 4.12
C SER A 309 -16.42 2.19 3.91
N ILE A 310 -16.97 3.21 3.27
CA ILE A 310 -16.28 4.47 2.96
C ILE A 310 -17.04 5.64 3.58
N GLY A 311 -16.33 6.49 4.33
CA GLY A 311 -16.90 7.76 4.82
C GLY A 311 -17.17 8.70 3.65
N ASN A 312 -16.11 9.25 3.05
CA ASN A 312 -16.23 10.16 1.91
C ASN A 312 -15.42 9.66 0.73
N SER A 313 -16.01 9.62 -0.47
CA SER A 313 -15.30 9.33 -1.72
C SER A 313 -15.35 10.50 -2.68
N ARG A 314 -14.18 10.85 -3.21
CA ARG A 314 -14.02 11.78 -4.31
C ARG A 314 -13.44 11.06 -5.53
N LEU A 315 -14.17 11.08 -6.63
CA LEU A 315 -13.73 10.49 -7.90
C LEU A 315 -13.47 11.59 -8.92
N GLU A 316 -12.32 11.53 -9.60
CA GLU A 316 -11.89 12.55 -10.54
C GLU A 316 -11.43 11.93 -11.87
N LYS A 317 -11.71 12.64 -12.96
CA LYS A 317 -11.34 12.30 -14.34
C LYS A 317 -12.07 11.08 -14.92
N LEU A 318 -11.82 10.82 -16.20
CA LEU A 318 -12.43 9.75 -17.00
C LEU A 318 -12.08 8.36 -16.44
N GLY A 319 -13.08 7.52 -16.24
CA GLY A 319 -12.92 6.14 -15.76
C GLY A 319 -14.12 5.71 -14.93
N SER A 320 -14.02 4.57 -14.28
CA SER A 320 -15.10 3.98 -13.50
C SER A 320 -14.84 4.08 -12.00
N GLY A 321 -15.86 4.36 -11.19
CA GLY A 321 -15.73 4.41 -9.75
C GLY A 321 -15.53 3.01 -9.16
N PHE A 322 -16.62 2.25 -9.06
CA PHE A 322 -16.65 1.04 -8.25
C PHE A 322 -17.08 -0.18 -9.08
N ARG A 323 -16.36 -1.29 -8.93
CA ARG A 323 -16.81 -2.60 -9.39
C ARG A 323 -17.12 -3.46 -8.18
N ILE A 324 -18.32 -4.05 -8.16
CA ILE A 324 -18.83 -4.81 -7.02
C ILE A 324 -19.36 -6.15 -7.54
N GLY A 325 -18.79 -7.24 -7.05
CA GLY A 325 -19.15 -8.60 -7.44
C GLY A 325 -18.81 -9.65 -6.39
N GLY A 326 -19.11 -10.90 -6.70
CA GLY A 326 -18.72 -12.09 -5.93
C GLY A 326 -19.23 -12.14 -4.49
N GLY A 327 -20.34 -11.45 -4.18
CA GLY A 327 -20.83 -11.27 -2.82
C GLY A 327 -20.31 -10.02 -2.12
N GLY A 328 -19.68 -9.11 -2.86
CA GLY A 328 -19.18 -7.84 -2.37
C GLY A 328 -20.29 -6.88 -1.95
N THR A 329 -20.00 -6.10 -0.91
CA THR A 329 -20.85 -5.01 -0.41
C THR A 329 -20.04 -3.73 -0.34
N LEU A 330 -20.56 -2.65 -0.92
CA LEU A 330 -20.03 -1.30 -0.76
C LEU A 330 -21.05 -0.44 -0.01
N ASN A 331 -20.66 0.08 1.16
CA ASN A 331 -21.39 1.09 1.91
C ASN A 331 -20.63 2.41 1.83
N ILE A 332 -21.30 3.50 1.48
CA ILE A 332 -20.66 4.80 1.39
C ILE A 332 -21.54 5.92 1.96
N ALA A 333 -20.99 6.78 2.81
CA ALA A 333 -21.77 7.91 3.31
C ALA A 333 -21.90 8.98 2.21
N ASN A 334 -20.80 9.44 1.63
CA ASN A 334 -20.82 10.49 0.61
C ASN A 334 -19.96 10.17 -0.61
N VAL A 335 -20.50 10.38 -1.82
CA VAL A 335 -19.78 10.35 -3.09
C VAL A 335 -19.86 11.71 -3.76
N THR A 336 -18.71 12.27 -4.13
CA THR A 336 -18.62 13.35 -5.12
C THR A 336 -17.78 12.87 -6.30
N ALA A 337 -18.37 12.85 -7.50
CA ALA A 337 -17.69 12.38 -8.70
C ALA A 337 -17.69 13.46 -9.81
N ASN A 338 -16.54 13.67 -10.43
CA ASN A 338 -16.34 14.66 -11.49
C ASN A 338 -15.79 13.98 -12.75
N PHE A 339 -16.53 14.10 -13.86
CA PHE A 339 -16.13 13.58 -15.18
C PHE A 339 -15.94 12.06 -15.25
N VAL A 340 -16.57 11.31 -14.35
CA VAL A 340 -16.51 9.84 -14.39
C VAL A 340 -17.31 9.31 -15.59
N ASN A 341 -16.83 8.21 -16.18
CA ASN A 341 -17.55 7.50 -17.25
C ASN A 341 -18.72 6.70 -16.65
N GLN A 342 -18.44 6.01 -15.54
CA GLN A 342 -19.40 5.19 -14.80
C GLN A 342 -19.12 5.35 -13.31
N LEU A 343 -20.16 5.50 -12.51
CA LEU A 343 -20.03 5.52 -11.05
C LEU A 343 -19.82 4.11 -10.51
N ALA A 344 -20.68 3.18 -10.92
CA ALA A 344 -20.65 1.81 -10.41
C ALA A 344 -21.05 0.77 -11.46
N TYR A 345 -20.40 -0.39 -11.37
CA TYR A 345 -20.77 -1.62 -12.04
C TYR A 345 -21.03 -2.69 -10.98
N LEU A 346 -22.23 -3.26 -11.00
CA LEU A 346 -22.61 -4.41 -10.19
C LEU A 346 -22.67 -5.63 -11.10
N GLY A 347 -21.85 -6.64 -10.83
CA GLY A 347 -21.72 -7.81 -11.68
C GLY A 347 -20.51 -8.66 -11.31
N TYR A 348 -19.74 -9.08 -12.31
CA TYR A 348 -18.48 -9.80 -12.09
C TYR A 348 -17.41 -8.90 -11.47
N ALA A 349 -16.65 -9.38 -10.49
CA ALA A 349 -15.38 -8.73 -10.10
C ALA A 349 -14.27 -9.07 -11.12
N PHE A 350 -13.11 -8.41 -11.09
CA PHE A 350 -12.05 -8.64 -12.10
C PHE A 350 -11.63 -10.11 -12.21
N ASP A 351 -11.38 -10.71 -11.04
CA ASP A 351 -10.83 -12.05 -10.90
C ASP A 351 -11.94 -13.11 -10.77
N ASP A 352 -13.21 -12.71 -10.68
CA ASP A 352 -14.36 -13.60 -10.52
C ASP A 352 -15.43 -13.44 -11.61
N LYS A 353 -15.40 -14.35 -12.58
CA LYS A 353 -16.33 -14.42 -13.72
C LYS A 353 -17.45 -15.47 -13.52
N ARG A 354 -17.72 -15.92 -12.29
CA ARG A 354 -18.79 -16.89 -12.00
C ARG A 354 -20.16 -16.36 -12.44
N LYS A 355 -20.94 -17.16 -13.18
CA LYS A 355 -22.33 -16.82 -13.54
C LYS A 355 -23.20 -16.84 -12.28
N LYS A 356 -24.02 -15.78 -12.09
CA LYS A 356 -24.92 -15.57 -10.93
C LYS A 356 -24.17 -15.25 -9.63
N GLN A 357 -24.13 -13.98 -9.28
CA GLN A 357 -23.42 -13.45 -8.12
C GLN A 357 -24.29 -12.46 -7.36
N SER A 358 -23.96 -12.28 -6.08
CA SER A 358 -24.53 -11.19 -5.31
C SER A 358 -23.67 -9.92 -5.32
N ALA A 359 -24.33 -8.76 -5.33
CA ALA A 359 -23.68 -7.46 -5.29
C ALA A 359 -24.57 -6.43 -4.57
N PHE A 360 -23.98 -5.69 -3.63
CA PHE A 360 -24.71 -4.73 -2.79
C PHE A 360 -24.02 -3.37 -2.83
N PHE A 361 -24.76 -2.32 -3.17
CA PHE A 361 -24.28 -0.94 -3.18
C PHE A 361 -25.25 -0.04 -2.42
N ASN A 362 -24.79 0.52 -1.30
CA ASN A 362 -25.55 1.42 -0.45
C ASN A 362 -24.83 2.77 -0.35
N ALA A 363 -25.52 3.87 -0.66
CA ALA A 363 -24.98 5.21 -0.58
C ALA A 363 -25.97 6.18 0.08
N ALA A 364 -25.54 6.98 1.06
CA ALA A 364 -26.41 8.01 1.65
C ALA A 364 -26.52 9.27 0.77
N SER A 365 -25.42 9.70 0.16
CA SER A 365 -25.41 10.87 -0.73
C SER A 365 -24.48 10.68 -1.92
N VAL A 366 -25.00 10.92 -3.12
CA VAL A 366 -24.25 10.84 -4.38
C VAL A 366 -24.44 12.12 -5.18
N THR A 367 -23.35 12.85 -5.42
CA THR A 367 -23.34 13.97 -6.36
C THR A 367 -22.36 13.70 -7.50
N VAL A 368 -22.85 13.75 -8.73
CA VAL A 368 -22.05 13.50 -9.94
C VAL A 368 -22.13 14.67 -10.91
N TYR A 369 -20.99 15.24 -11.25
CA TYR A 369 -20.86 16.35 -12.20
C TYR A 369 -20.31 15.85 -13.53
N ARG A 370 -21.03 16.17 -14.60
CA ARG A 370 -20.69 15.88 -15.99
C ARG A 370 -20.27 14.42 -16.22
N PRO A 371 -21.07 13.43 -15.75
CA PRO A 371 -20.76 12.04 -16.05
C PRO A 371 -20.89 11.78 -17.56
N ASN A 372 -20.35 10.65 -18.00
CA ASN A 372 -20.44 10.20 -19.39
C ASN A 372 -19.81 11.24 -20.37
N SER A 373 -18.66 11.79 -19.98
CA SER A 373 -17.94 12.79 -20.76
C SER A 373 -17.12 12.13 -21.89
N SER A 374 -17.77 11.75 -22.99
CA SER A 374 -17.20 11.26 -24.27
C SER A 374 -16.21 10.08 -24.20
N ASN A 375 -16.48 9.01 -24.97
CA ASN A 375 -15.76 7.71 -25.00
C ASN A 375 -16.12 6.72 -23.87
N CYS A 376 -17.40 6.60 -23.53
CA CYS A 376 -17.88 5.55 -22.62
C CYS A 376 -17.73 4.15 -23.23
N LEU A 377 -17.26 3.22 -22.40
CA LEU A 377 -16.66 1.95 -22.79
C LEU A 377 -17.68 0.80 -22.95
N LYS A 378 -18.86 0.89 -22.34
CA LYS A 378 -20.04 0.06 -22.59
C LYS A 378 -21.27 0.72 -21.98
N ASP A 379 -22.39 0.66 -22.69
CA ASP A 379 -23.75 1.05 -22.30
C ASP A 379 -24.00 2.50 -21.80
N LYS A 380 -22.96 3.32 -21.60
CA LYS A 380 -23.02 4.76 -21.24
C LYS A 380 -23.82 5.06 -19.96
N ASP A 381 -24.03 4.04 -19.12
CA ASP A 381 -24.85 4.15 -17.92
C ASP A 381 -24.01 4.59 -16.72
N LEU A 382 -24.57 5.49 -15.90
CA LEU A 382 -23.90 5.94 -14.68
C LEU A 382 -23.77 4.79 -13.68
N ILE A 383 -24.82 3.97 -13.54
CA ILE A 383 -24.79 2.74 -12.75
C ILE A 383 -25.32 1.61 -13.63
N PHE A 384 -24.52 0.56 -13.76
CA PHE A 384 -24.88 -0.62 -14.53
C PHE A 384 -24.98 -1.85 -13.62
N ILE A 385 -26.10 -2.56 -13.73
CA ILE A 385 -26.34 -3.83 -13.04
C ILE A 385 -26.43 -4.92 -14.11
N SER A 386 -25.44 -5.80 -14.11
CA SER A 386 -25.27 -6.90 -15.06
C SER A 386 -26.35 -7.98 -14.90
N ASP A 387 -26.61 -8.72 -15.98
CA ASP A 387 -27.44 -9.93 -15.99
C ASP A 387 -26.89 -11.04 -15.08
N SER A 388 -25.61 -10.93 -14.72
CA SER A 388 -24.91 -11.81 -13.80
C SER A 388 -25.32 -11.62 -12.34
N VAL A 389 -26.01 -10.54 -11.98
CA VAL A 389 -26.46 -10.29 -10.61
C VAL A 389 -27.77 -11.04 -10.37
N ASP A 390 -27.77 -12.04 -9.48
CA ASP A 390 -28.95 -12.84 -9.15
C ASP A 390 -29.57 -12.47 -7.80
N VAL A 391 -28.78 -11.94 -6.87
CA VAL A 391 -29.24 -11.39 -5.60
C VAL A 391 -28.53 -10.07 -5.38
N GLY A 392 -29.23 -8.99 -5.05
CA GLY A 392 -28.52 -7.74 -4.86
C GLY A 392 -29.38 -6.62 -4.35
N CYS A 393 -28.69 -5.54 -4.01
CA CYS A 393 -29.35 -4.33 -3.53
C CYS A 393 -28.62 -3.11 -4.07
N LEU A 394 -29.39 -2.15 -4.59
CA LEU A 394 -28.94 -0.80 -4.85
C LEU A 394 -29.80 0.16 -4.03
N VAL A 395 -29.20 0.80 -3.03
CA VAL A 395 -29.85 1.83 -2.22
C VAL A 395 -29.07 3.13 -2.35
N ILE A 396 -29.73 4.19 -2.83
CA ILE A 396 -29.16 5.53 -2.83
C ILE A 396 -30.18 6.48 -2.21
N GLU A 397 -29.89 7.00 -1.02
CA GLU A 397 -30.86 7.85 -0.30
C GLU A 397 -31.02 9.22 -0.97
N ASN A 398 -29.94 9.79 -1.52
CA ASN A 398 -29.99 11.07 -2.22
C ASN A 398 -29.05 11.03 -3.44
N ILE A 399 -29.58 11.28 -4.64
CA ILE A 399 -28.78 11.35 -5.86
C ILE A 399 -28.97 12.69 -6.60
N LYS A 400 -27.85 13.33 -6.94
CA LYS A 400 -27.81 14.55 -7.75
C LYS A 400 -26.87 14.37 -8.93
N VAL A 401 -27.43 14.35 -10.14
CA VAL A 401 -26.66 14.26 -11.39
C VAL A 401 -26.76 15.57 -12.15
N ILE A 402 -25.62 16.19 -12.47
CA ILE A 402 -25.55 17.53 -13.06
C ILE A 402 -24.78 17.46 -14.39
N GLY A 403 -25.42 17.90 -15.48
CA GLY A 403 -24.74 18.03 -16.78
C GLY A 403 -24.38 16.70 -17.46
N MET A 404 -25.18 15.65 -17.24
CA MET A 404 -25.04 14.38 -17.97
C MET A 404 -25.33 14.59 -19.47
N ASN A 405 -24.44 14.11 -20.32
CA ASN A 405 -24.58 14.24 -21.77
C ASN A 405 -25.41 13.09 -22.36
N PHE A 406 -26.70 13.33 -22.64
CA PHE A 406 -27.59 12.34 -23.27
C PHE A 406 -27.43 12.23 -24.79
N THR A 407 -26.59 13.06 -25.42
CA THR A 407 -26.48 13.15 -26.88
C THR A 407 -25.23 12.46 -27.43
N ARG A 408 -25.40 11.28 -28.05
CA ARG A 408 -24.71 10.85 -29.28
C ARG A 408 -25.26 9.49 -29.71
N LYS A 409 -26.06 9.52 -30.80
CA LYS A 409 -26.46 8.44 -31.71
C LYS A 409 -26.35 7.00 -31.14
N ASP A 410 -27.52 6.41 -30.90
CA ASP A 410 -27.77 4.95 -30.94
C ASP A 410 -27.88 4.15 -29.63
N SER A 411 -27.77 4.76 -28.44
CA SER A 411 -28.22 4.14 -27.17
C SER A 411 -28.46 5.21 -26.11
N ALA A 412 -29.64 5.20 -25.47
CA ALA A 412 -29.98 6.16 -24.41
C ALA A 412 -29.13 5.89 -23.16
N SER A 413 -28.23 6.81 -22.81
CA SER A 413 -27.51 6.78 -21.53
C SER A 413 -28.49 6.89 -20.37
N ARG A 414 -28.40 6.00 -19.38
CA ARG A 414 -29.30 5.98 -18.22
C ARG A 414 -28.54 6.30 -16.95
N ILE A 415 -29.27 6.85 -15.97
CA ILE A 415 -28.74 6.99 -14.61
C ILE A 415 -28.51 5.59 -14.03
N ILE A 416 -29.49 4.70 -14.20
CA ILE A 416 -29.39 3.29 -13.81
C ILE A 416 -29.90 2.43 -14.96
N ASN A 417 -29.14 1.38 -15.27
CA ASN A 417 -29.55 0.33 -16.17
C ASN A 417 -29.39 -1.01 -15.47
N SER A 418 -30.49 -1.77 -15.39
CA SER A 418 -30.48 -3.13 -14.87
C SER A 418 -30.82 -4.12 -15.97
N GLN A 419 -29.92 -5.06 -16.19
CA GLN A 419 -30.13 -6.25 -17.03
C GLN A 419 -30.39 -7.50 -16.18
N SER A 420 -30.35 -7.39 -14.85
CA SER A 420 -30.72 -8.49 -13.97
C SER A 420 -32.19 -8.84 -14.16
N SER A 421 -32.46 -10.11 -14.49
CA SER A 421 -33.81 -10.65 -14.58
C SER A 421 -34.29 -11.26 -13.26
N SER A 422 -33.60 -11.01 -12.15
CA SER A 422 -33.89 -11.64 -10.86
C SER A 422 -34.97 -10.91 -10.07
N GLY A 423 -35.90 -11.67 -9.47
CA GLY A 423 -36.87 -11.16 -8.50
C GLY A 423 -36.26 -10.80 -7.13
N ASN A 424 -34.97 -11.09 -6.91
CA ASN A 424 -34.25 -10.83 -5.66
C ASN A 424 -33.30 -9.61 -5.75
N LEU A 425 -33.54 -8.70 -6.69
CA LEU A 425 -32.87 -7.41 -6.79
C LEU A 425 -33.80 -6.31 -6.28
N SER A 426 -33.39 -5.60 -5.22
CA SER A 426 -34.07 -4.41 -4.74
C SER A 426 -33.35 -3.13 -5.18
N ILE A 427 -34.10 -2.16 -5.71
CA ILE A 427 -33.60 -0.83 -6.07
C ILE A 427 -34.44 0.21 -5.33
N ALA A 428 -33.81 1.04 -4.50
CA ALA A 428 -34.44 2.14 -3.77
C ALA A 428 -33.65 3.44 -3.99
N ILE A 429 -34.33 4.49 -4.44
CA ILE A 429 -33.72 5.79 -4.75
C ILE A 429 -34.61 6.89 -4.19
N GLY A 430 -34.04 7.77 -3.37
CA GLY A 430 -34.70 8.95 -2.81
C GLY A 430 -34.49 10.24 -3.61
#